data_AF-A0A1F7BPX4-F1
#
_entry.id   AF-A0A1F7BPX4-F1
#
_cell.length_a   1.000
_cell.length_b   1.000
_cell.length_c   1.000
_cell.angle_alpha   90.00
_cell.angle_beta   90.00
_cell.angle_gamma   90.00
#
_symmetry.space_group_name_H-M   'P 1'
#
loop_
_entity.id
_entity.type
_entity.pdbx_description
1 polymer ?
#
loop_
_entity_poly.entity_id
_entity_poly.type
_entity_poly.pdbx_seq_one_letter_code
_entity_poly.pdbx_strand_id
1 'polypeptide(L)'
;MMRTGIFIGRFQPFHEGHKTCVEKILEERDRCIILVRDTEATEKNPFDAAKRTAMIRAYFPDESKVSIMYVPDPGADLSVYIGRDVGYEFIQLDAQTEKISATDLRRKLYEEAGKKYDKDAPQKVR
;
A
#
# COMPACT_ATOMS: atom_id res chain seq x y z
N MET A 1 -6.78 -11.14 24.90
CA MET A 1 -6.75 -9.74 24.43
C MET A 1 -6.56 -9.76 22.92
N MET A 2 -7.29 -8.93 22.16
CA MET A 2 -7.16 -8.88 20.70
C MET A 2 -5.88 -8.14 20.31
N ARG A 3 -5.08 -8.72 19.42
CA ARG A 3 -3.82 -8.17 18.90
C ARG A 3 -4.05 -7.64 17.49
N THR A 4 -3.60 -6.43 17.20
CA THR A 4 -3.82 -5.78 15.91
C THR A 4 -2.51 -5.29 15.33
N GLY A 5 -2.23 -5.62 14.07
CA GLY A 5 -1.14 -5.02 13.30
C GLY A 5 -1.63 -3.85 12.45
N ILE A 6 -0.73 -2.92 12.14
CA ILE A 6 -1.01 -1.77 11.27
C ILE A 6 -0.08 -1.82 10.07
N PHE A 7 -0.63 -1.61 8.87
CA PHE A 7 0.15 -1.51 7.64
C PHE A 7 -0.22 -0.25 6.87
N ILE A 8 0.74 0.65 6.65
CA ILE A 8 0.51 1.93 5.99
C ILE A 8 1.18 1.96 4.62
N GLY A 9 0.48 2.50 3.61
CA GLY A 9 1.03 2.59 2.26
C GLY A 9 0.20 3.41 1.29
N ARG A 10 0.79 3.65 0.11
CA ARG A 10 0.09 4.24 -1.04
C ARG A 10 -0.60 3.18 -1.89
N PHE A 11 -0.04 1.97 -2.00
CA PHE A 11 -0.63 0.86 -2.76
C PHE A 11 -0.98 1.24 -4.20
N GLN A 12 0.00 1.72 -4.97
CA GLN A 12 -0.16 2.22 -6.35
C GLN A 12 0.55 1.30 -7.37
N PRO A 13 0.06 0.07 -7.66
CA PRO A 13 -1.13 -0.60 -7.13
C PRO A 13 -0.85 -1.42 -5.85
N PHE A 14 -1.91 -1.97 -5.24
CA PHE A 14 -1.77 -3.09 -4.31
C PHE A 14 -1.35 -4.34 -5.11
N HIS A 15 -0.41 -5.14 -4.59
CA HIS A 15 0.21 -6.25 -5.32
C HIS A 15 0.60 -7.37 -4.36
N GLU A 16 1.06 -8.51 -4.89
CA GLU A 16 1.42 -9.70 -4.10
C GLU A 16 2.38 -9.41 -2.95
N GLY A 17 3.43 -8.60 -3.14
CA GLY A 17 4.29 -8.21 -2.01
C GLY A 17 3.55 -7.53 -0.85
N HIS A 18 2.59 -6.65 -1.13
CA HIS A 18 1.75 -6.05 -0.09
C HIS A 18 0.80 -7.07 0.54
N LYS A 19 0.23 -7.97 -0.27
CA LYS A 19 -0.63 -9.07 0.20
C LYS A 19 0.13 -9.95 1.19
N THR A 20 1.35 -10.38 0.87
CA THR A 20 2.18 -11.20 1.75
C THR A 20 2.49 -10.50 3.07
N CYS A 21 2.72 -9.17 3.07
CA CYS A 21 2.84 -8.43 4.34
C CYS A 21 1.57 -8.52 5.20
N VAL A 22 0.40 -8.37 4.59
CA VAL A 22 -0.88 -8.45 5.32
C VAL A 22 -1.13 -9.88 5.82
N GLU A 23 -0.82 -10.90 5.03
CA GLU A 23 -0.91 -12.31 5.43
C GLU A 23 -0.03 -12.59 6.65
N LYS A 24 1.24 -12.16 6.64
CA LYS A 24 2.15 -12.29 7.79
C LYS A 24 1.64 -11.58 9.04
N ILE A 25 1.05 -10.38 8.90
CA ILE A 25 0.40 -9.71 10.03
C ILE A 25 -0.71 -10.58 10.61
N LEU A 26 -1.54 -11.21 9.76
CA LEU A 26 -2.67 -12.03 10.19
C LEU A 26 -2.26 -13.41 10.74
N GLU A 27 -1.02 -13.86 10.48
CA GLU A 27 -0.45 -15.05 11.12
C GLU A 27 -0.12 -14.79 12.62
N GLU A 28 0.37 -13.59 12.92
CA GLU A 28 0.84 -13.22 14.27
C GLU A 28 -0.21 -12.44 15.08
N ARG A 29 -1.12 -11.74 14.39
CA ARG A 29 -2.12 -10.83 14.95
C ARG A 29 -3.53 -11.27 14.56
N ASP A 30 -4.50 -10.93 15.39
CA ASP A 30 -5.88 -11.37 15.19
C ASP A 30 -6.59 -10.54 14.08
N ARG A 31 -6.09 -9.31 13.83
CA ARG A 31 -6.60 -8.32 12.86
C ARG A 31 -5.47 -7.48 12.26
N CYS A 32 -5.67 -6.99 11.03
CA CYS A 32 -4.85 -5.98 10.38
C CYS A 32 -5.66 -4.69 10.10
N ILE A 33 -5.08 -3.53 10.39
CA ILE A 33 -5.59 -2.23 9.95
C ILE A 33 -4.66 -1.73 8.84
N ILE A 34 -5.22 -1.56 7.63
CA ILE A 34 -4.50 -1.00 6.50
C ILE A 34 -4.82 0.49 6.40
N LEU A 35 -3.80 1.32 6.59
CA LEU A 35 -3.86 2.77 6.41
C LEU A 35 -3.54 3.11 4.95
N VAL A 36 -4.58 3.41 4.17
CA VAL A 36 -4.45 3.82 2.77
C VAL A 36 -4.26 5.33 2.74
N ARG A 37 -3.08 5.77 2.30
CA ARG A 37 -2.82 7.21 2.12
C ARG A 37 -3.72 7.78 1.03
N ASP A 38 -4.35 8.92 1.30
CA ASP A 38 -4.93 9.72 0.24
C ASP A 38 -3.81 10.32 -0.62
N THR A 39 -3.94 10.22 -1.94
CA THR A 39 -2.91 10.66 -2.88
C THR A 39 -3.57 11.31 -4.07
N GLU A 40 -3.12 12.49 -4.44
CA GLU A 40 -3.56 13.16 -5.66
C GLU A 40 -3.19 12.34 -6.90
N ALA A 41 -4.04 12.45 -7.92
CA ALA A 41 -3.86 11.78 -9.19
C ALA A 41 -2.62 12.35 -9.90
N THR A 42 -1.61 11.51 -10.06
CA THR A 42 -0.40 11.79 -10.84
C THR A 42 0.01 10.54 -11.60
N GLU A 43 1.01 10.62 -12.47
CA GLU A 43 1.47 9.41 -13.16
C GLU A 43 2.00 8.33 -12.21
N LYS A 44 2.57 8.76 -11.07
CA LYS A 44 3.04 7.87 -9.99
C LYS A 44 1.91 7.38 -9.08
N ASN A 45 0.73 8.01 -9.13
CA ASN A 45 -0.46 7.65 -8.37
C ASN A 45 -1.68 7.49 -9.31
N PRO A 46 -1.67 6.49 -10.22
CA PRO A 46 -2.70 6.36 -11.25
C PRO A 46 -4.05 5.86 -10.72
N PHE A 47 -4.11 5.34 -9.48
CA PHE A 47 -5.32 4.81 -8.88
C PHE A 47 -5.80 5.70 -7.72
N ASP A 48 -7.07 6.08 -7.77
CA ASP A 48 -7.72 6.74 -6.63
C ASP A 48 -7.83 5.81 -5.41
N ALA A 49 -8.21 6.36 -4.25
CA ALA A 49 -8.33 5.60 -3.02
C ALA A 49 -9.36 4.46 -3.12
N ALA A 50 -10.48 4.68 -3.81
CA ALA A 50 -11.54 3.68 -3.96
C ALA A 50 -11.07 2.45 -4.76
N LYS A 51 -10.36 2.66 -5.87
CA LYS A 51 -9.77 1.59 -6.68
C LYS A 51 -8.75 0.77 -5.89
N ARG A 52 -7.91 1.44 -5.11
CA ARG A 52 -6.91 0.76 -4.26
C ARG A 52 -7.57 -0.05 -3.15
N THR A 53 -8.62 0.49 -2.53
CA THR A 53 -9.46 -0.24 -1.56
C THR A 53 -10.11 -1.47 -2.20
N ALA A 54 -10.63 -1.35 -3.43
CA ALA A 54 -11.18 -2.49 -4.15
C ALA A 54 -10.10 -3.56 -4.43
N MET A 55 -8.88 -3.17 -4.82
CA MET A 55 -7.76 -4.11 -4.99
C MET A 55 -7.42 -4.83 -3.69
N ILE A 56 -7.38 -4.12 -2.56
CA ILE A 56 -7.14 -4.74 -1.24
C ILE A 56 -8.26 -5.72 -0.89
N ARG A 57 -9.52 -5.31 -1.09
CA ARG A 57 -10.71 -6.14 -0.80
C ARG A 57 -10.83 -7.37 -1.70
N ALA A 58 -10.28 -7.34 -2.91
CA ALA A 58 -10.20 -8.51 -3.77
C ALA A 58 -9.36 -9.64 -3.14
N TYR A 59 -8.34 -9.28 -2.34
CA TYR A 59 -7.54 -10.25 -1.58
C TYR A 59 -8.08 -10.52 -0.17
N PHE A 60 -8.63 -9.50 0.49
CA PHE A 60 -9.05 -9.56 1.89
C PHE A 60 -10.50 -9.10 2.06
N PRO A 61 -11.49 -9.95 1.71
CA PRO A 61 -12.92 -9.59 1.77
C PRO A 61 -13.48 -9.55 3.20
N ASP A 62 -12.86 -10.23 4.16
CA ASP A 62 -13.33 -10.28 5.56
C ASP A 62 -12.96 -8.99 6.31
N GLU A 63 -13.95 -8.13 6.53
CA GLU A 63 -13.78 -6.85 7.23
C GLU A 63 -13.51 -7.00 8.74
N SER A 64 -13.85 -8.14 9.32
CA SER A 64 -13.52 -8.44 10.72
C SER A 64 -12.01 -8.68 10.90
N LYS A 65 -11.36 -9.22 9.86
CA LYS A 65 -9.90 -9.47 9.82
C LYS A 65 -9.10 -8.29 9.28
N VAL A 66 -9.62 -7.58 8.28
CA VAL A 66 -8.92 -6.46 7.65
C VAL A 66 -9.77 -5.20 7.66
N SER A 67 -9.39 -4.22 8.48
CA SER A 67 -9.95 -2.86 8.42
C SER A 67 -9.17 -2.02 7.42
N ILE A 68 -9.86 -1.19 6.64
CA ILE A 68 -9.21 -0.20 5.77
C ILE A 68 -9.61 1.18 6.30
N MET A 69 -8.63 2.03 6.56
CA MET A 69 -8.85 3.43 6.97
C MET A 69 -8.07 4.34 6.03
N TYR A 70 -8.67 5.46 5.67
CA TYR A 70 -7.97 6.48 4.89
C TYR A 70 -7.19 7.40 5.81
N VAL A 71 -6.00 7.79 5.37
CA VAL A 71 -5.27 8.92 5.96
C VAL A 71 -5.54 10.12 5.06
N PRO A 72 -6.49 11.01 5.43
CA PRO A 72 -6.90 12.13 4.61
C PRO A 72 -5.82 13.20 4.64
N ASP A 73 -5.04 13.31 3.56
CA ASP A 73 -3.96 14.29 3.46
C ASP A 73 -3.63 14.66 1.99
N PRO A 74 -4.62 15.14 1.20
CA PRO A 74 -4.39 15.50 -0.20
C PRO A 74 -3.39 16.67 -0.32
N GLY A 75 -2.41 16.52 -1.21
CA GLY A 75 -1.39 17.55 -1.49
C GLY A 75 -0.25 17.67 -0.48
N ALA A 76 -0.30 16.94 0.64
CA ALA A 76 0.66 17.12 1.72
C ALA A 76 1.93 16.26 1.61
N ASP A 77 2.97 16.71 2.30
CA ASP A 77 4.20 15.95 2.51
C ASP A 77 4.10 14.97 3.68
N LEU A 78 3.24 13.96 3.52
CA LEU A 78 3.07 12.95 4.55
C LEU A 78 4.31 12.06 4.68
N SER A 79 4.92 12.16 5.85
CA SER A 79 5.98 11.31 6.37
C SER A 79 5.47 10.47 7.55
N VAL A 80 5.95 9.23 7.66
CA VAL A 80 5.65 8.34 8.79
C VAL A 80 6.84 8.34 9.73
N TYR A 81 6.65 8.85 10.95
CA TYR A 81 7.67 8.85 12.00
C TYR A 81 7.42 7.71 12.97
N ILE A 82 8.46 6.91 13.23
CA ILE A 82 8.42 5.76 14.11
C ILE A 82 9.42 6.05 15.25
N GLY A 83 8.92 6.06 16.49
CA GLY A 83 9.76 6.28 17.67
C GLY A 83 10.74 5.14 17.91
N ARG A 84 11.74 5.36 18.77
CA ARG A 84 12.68 4.33 19.20
C ARG A 84 12.09 3.50 20.35
N ASP A 85 12.38 2.19 20.36
CA ASP A 85 12.00 1.26 21.45
C ASP A 85 10.48 1.16 21.69
N VAL A 86 9.68 1.44 20.66
CA VAL A 86 8.20 1.44 20.69
C VAL A 86 7.58 0.08 20.35
N GLY A 87 8.39 -0.97 20.16
CA GLY A 87 7.92 -2.36 20.01
C GLY A 87 7.35 -2.73 18.63
N TYR A 88 7.80 -2.10 17.54
CA TYR A 88 7.43 -2.55 16.19
C TYR A 88 8.21 -3.80 15.77
N GLU A 89 7.54 -4.64 15.00
CA GLU A 89 8.13 -5.78 14.31
C GLU A 89 8.35 -5.44 12.83
N PHE A 90 9.47 -5.89 12.28
CA PHE A 90 9.77 -5.74 10.86
C PHE A 90 9.37 -7.00 10.11
N ILE A 91 8.58 -6.83 9.06
CA ILE A 91 8.23 -7.91 8.15
C ILE A 91 9.33 -8.02 7.09
N GLN A 92 10.09 -9.11 7.12
CA GLN A 92 11.02 -9.46 6.04
C GLN A 92 10.37 -10.50 5.12
N LEU A 93 10.41 -10.27 3.81
CA LEU A 93 9.86 -11.16 2.81
C LEU A 93 10.97 -11.99 2.16
N ASP A 94 10.61 -13.02 1.41
CA ASP A 94 11.58 -13.75 0.60
C ASP A 94 12.03 -12.91 -0.62
N ALA A 95 13.20 -13.24 -1.14
CA ALA A 95 13.82 -12.50 -2.23
C ALA A 95 13.00 -12.47 -3.54
N GLN A 96 12.06 -13.39 -3.75
CA GLN A 96 11.20 -13.33 -4.95
C GLN A 96 10.06 -12.35 -4.73
N THR A 97 9.45 -12.36 -3.56
CA THR A 97 8.37 -11.44 -3.21
C THR A 97 8.86 -9.98 -3.14
N GLU A 98 10.07 -9.74 -2.62
CA GLU A 98 10.67 -8.39 -2.58
C GLU A 98 10.96 -7.80 -3.98
N LYS A 99 11.10 -8.62 -5.01
CA LYS A 99 11.27 -8.14 -6.40
C LYS A 99 9.99 -7.59 -7.00
N ILE A 100 8.83 -7.82 -6.38
CA ILE A 100 7.55 -7.32 -6.88
C ILE A 100 7.47 -5.83 -6.62
N SER A 101 7.67 -5.06 -7.68
CA SER A 101 7.77 -3.60 -7.65
C SER A 101 6.52 -2.94 -8.22
N ALA A 102 5.84 -2.16 -7.38
CA ALA A 102 4.74 -1.31 -7.83
C ALA A 102 5.16 -0.39 -9.01
N THR A 103 6.42 0.05 -9.05
CA THR A 103 6.94 0.88 -10.14
C THR A 103 7.02 0.12 -11.45
N ASP A 104 7.48 -1.13 -11.43
CA ASP A 104 7.54 -1.95 -12.64
C ASP A 104 6.15 -2.34 -13.13
N LEU A 105 5.23 -2.61 -12.21
CA LEU A 105 3.83 -2.83 -12.53
C LEU A 105 3.19 -1.60 -13.19
N ARG A 106 3.42 -0.40 -12.64
CA ARG A 106 2.95 0.84 -13.30
C ARG A 106 3.55 1.01 -14.68
N ARG A 107 4.87 0.81 -14.85
CA ARG A 107 5.52 0.92 -16.17
C ARG A 107 4.85 0.02 -17.21
N LYS A 108 4.61 -1.25 -16.88
CA LYS A 108 3.92 -2.20 -17.78
C LYS A 108 2.51 -1.74 -18.15
N LEU A 109 1.73 -1.27 -17.17
CA LEU A 109 0.37 -0.76 -17.42
C LEU A 109 0.36 0.45 -18.37
N TYR A 110 1.36 1.33 -18.28
CA TYR A 110 1.48 2.46 -19.20
C TYR A 110 1.85 1.98 -20.60
N GLU A 111 2.81 1.07 -20.72
CA GLU A 111 3.23 0.47 -21.99
C GLU A 111 2.05 -0.23 -22.69
N GLU A 112 1.27 -1.04 -21.96
CA GLU A 112 0.06 -1.71 -22.46
C GLU A 112 -1.02 -0.72 -22.91
N ALA A 113 -1.11 0.44 -22.26
CA ALA A 113 -2.03 1.51 -22.64
C ALA A 113 -1.49 2.41 -23.78
N GLY A 114 -0.33 2.09 -24.37
CA GLY A 114 0.32 2.91 -25.39
C GLY A 114 0.81 4.27 -24.86
N LYS A 115 1.00 4.41 -23.55
CA LYS A 115 1.46 5.63 -22.88
C LYS A 115 2.92 5.49 -22.43
N LYS A 116 3.64 6.60 -22.39
CA LYS A 116 4.99 6.63 -21.81
C LYS A 116 4.88 6.82 -20.29
N TYR A 117 5.56 5.99 -19.52
CA TYR A 117 5.70 6.20 -18.08
C TYR A 117 6.74 7.29 -17.82
N ASP A 118 6.33 8.42 -17.22
CA ASP A 118 7.27 9.43 -16.76
C ASP A 118 7.83 9.06 -15.37
N LYS A 119 9.11 8.67 -15.35
CA LYS A 119 9.86 8.38 -14.13
C LYS A 119 10.05 9.62 -13.25
N ASP A 120 10.05 10.80 -13.87
CA ASP A 120 10.32 12.09 -13.24
C ASP A 120 9.01 12.79 -12.82
N ALA A 121 7.85 12.22 -13.18
CA ALA A 121 6.55 12.73 -12.77
C ALA A 121 6.50 12.95 -11.26
N PRO A 122 5.87 14.04 -10.80
CA PRO A 122 5.84 14.33 -9.39
C PRO A 122 4.96 13.31 -8.66
N GLN A 123 5.38 12.92 -7.46
CA GLN A 123 4.58 12.03 -6.61
C GLN A 123 3.39 12.76 -5.95
N LYS A 124 3.38 14.09 -6.01
CA LYS A 124 2.35 14.97 -5.43
C LYS A 124 2.09 16.10 -6.41
N VAL A 125 0.86 16.59 -6.53
CA VAL A 125 0.58 17.86 -7.20
C VAL A 125 0.85 18.95 -6.14
N ARG A 126 1.47 20.07 -6.53
CA ARG A 126 1.66 21.23 -5.64
C ARG A 126 0.53 22.22 -5.86
#